data_AF-A0A3A8YXB4-F1
#
_entry.id   AF-A0A3A8YXB4-F1
#
_cell.length_a   1.000
_cell.length_b   1.000
_cell.length_c   1.000
_cell.angle_alpha   90.00
_cell.angle_beta   90.00
_cell.angle_gamma   90.00
#
_symmetry.space_group_name_H-M   'P 1'
#
loop_
_entity.id
_entity.type
_entity.pdbx_description
1 polymer ?
#
loop_
_entity_poly.entity_id
_entity_poly.type
_entity_poly.pdbx_seq_one_letter_code
_entity_poly.pdbx_strand_id
1 'polypeptide(L)'
;MSDDTKQTQEISVLRSAQPTAKRTAKNSVFLDLFQDKKNLLKLYKTLHPEDTDTTEDALDIVTIDNVLTDNLYNDLGIMVGNNKLLLLLEAQSSWTVNILIRILLYLAQSYHEYFERTSQSLYKSKKVKMPKPELYVIYTGNKGRKPDTISLSQEFFNGEDIDIEIKAKVIYESDKDNIINEYIVFCKVFNEQIKEHGMT
;
A
#
# COMPACT_ATOMS: atom_id res chain seq x y z
N MET A 1 4.06 46.49 -17.71
CA MET A 1 3.49 45.43 -16.84
C MET A 1 3.38 44.14 -17.64
N SER A 2 4.50 43.59 -18.09
CA SER A 2 4.53 42.44 -19.00
C SER A 2 5.64 41.43 -18.67
N ASP A 3 6.31 41.59 -17.52
CA ASP A 3 7.51 40.82 -17.17
C ASP A 3 7.30 39.84 -16.00
N ASP A 4 6.31 40.08 -15.12
CA ASP A 4 6.04 39.21 -13.96
C ASP A 4 5.39 37.86 -14.33
N THR A 5 4.68 37.80 -15.47
CA THR A 5 3.93 36.60 -15.88
C THR A 5 4.86 35.49 -16.41
N LYS A 6 6.00 35.85 -17.00
CA LYS A 6 7.00 34.88 -17.47
C LYS A 6 7.81 34.28 -16.33
N GLN A 7 8.18 35.10 -15.34
CA GLN A 7 8.94 34.64 -14.18
C GLN A 7 8.12 33.66 -13.33
N THR A 8 6.81 33.86 -13.22
CA THR A 8 5.91 32.96 -12.47
C THR A 8 5.75 31.58 -13.14
N GLN A 9 5.76 31.53 -14.48
CA GLN A 9 5.74 30.26 -15.22
C GLN A 9 7.08 29.51 -15.15
N GLU A 10 8.22 30.19 -15.30
CA GLU A 10 9.53 29.55 -15.17
C GLU A 10 9.80 29.01 -13.75
N ILE A 11 9.36 29.70 -12.70
CA ILE A 11 9.50 29.23 -11.31
C ILE A 11 8.61 27.99 -11.03
N SER A 12 7.47 27.86 -11.71
CA SER A 12 6.60 26.69 -11.59
C SER A 12 7.18 25.44 -12.27
N VAL A 13 7.87 25.60 -13.40
CA VAL A 13 8.52 24.51 -14.16
C VAL A 13 9.82 24.07 -13.49
N LEU A 14 10.54 24.97 -12.80
CA LEU A 14 11.74 24.62 -12.02
C LEU A 14 11.43 23.82 -10.75
N ARG A 15 10.19 23.85 -10.23
CA ARG A 15 9.76 23.04 -9.08
C ARG A 15 9.32 21.63 -9.44
N SER A 16 9.06 21.33 -10.72
CA SER A 16 8.58 20.01 -11.17
C SER A 16 9.68 19.06 -11.67
N ALA A 17 10.94 19.49 -11.74
CA ALA A 17 12.01 18.71 -12.37
C ALA A 17 12.79 17.75 -11.45
N GLN A 18 12.47 17.66 -10.15
CA GLN A 18 12.89 16.54 -9.29
C GLN A 18 11.84 16.30 -8.19
N PRO A 19 11.04 15.22 -8.29
CA PRO A 19 11.42 13.93 -7.71
C PRO A 19 10.86 12.70 -8.47
N THR A 20 10.77 12.75 -9.81
CA THR A 20 10.17 11.66 -10.61
C THR A 20 11.08 10.44 -10.76
N ALA A 21 12.38 10.62 -11.06
CA ALA A 21 13.33 9.50 -11.16
C ALA A 21 13.65 8.82 -9.81
N LYS A 22 13.51 9.56 -8.69
CA LYS A 22 13.83 9.10 -7.32
C LYS A 22 12.87 8.03 -6.78
N ARG A 23 11.65 7.99 -7.31
CA ARG A 23 10.60 7.04 -6.90
C ARG A 23 10.57 5.80 -7.79
N THR A 24 10.90 5.92 -9.08
CA THR A 24 10.72 4.84 -10.07
C THR A 24 11.51 3.57 -9.77
N ALA A 25 12.76 3.67 -9.28
CA ALA A 25 13.59 2.48 -9.03
C ALA A 25 13.08 1.63 -7.86
N LYS A 26 12.77 2.26 -6.72
CA LYS A 26 12.15 1.58 -5.57
C LYS A 26 10.73 1.12 -5.87
N ASN A 27 10.01 1.91 -6.68
CA ASN A 27 8.66 1.57 -7.09
C ASN A 27 8.60 0.35 -8.02
N SER A 28 9.63 0.18 -8.85
CA SER A 28 9.83 -1.04 -9.65
C SER A 28 10.00 -2.25 -8.73
N VAL A 29 10.92 -2.20 -7.76
CA VAL A 29 11.30 -3.40 -7.00
C VAL A 29 10.16 -4.02 -6.18
N PHE A 30 9.30 -3.23 -5.52
CA PHE A 30 8.20 -3.82 -4.74
C PHE A 30 7.19 -4.54 -5.64
N LEU A 31 6.74 -3.86 -6.69
CA LEU A 31 5.77 -4.43 -7.62
C LEU A 31 6.41 -5.56 -8.42
N ASP A 32 7.64 -5.42 -8.90
CA ASP A 32 8.37 -6.49 -9.59
C ASP A 32 8.53 -7.74 -8.70
N LEU A 33 8.84 -7.54 -7.41
CA LEU A 33 9.02 -8.65 -6.47
C LEU A 33 7.70 -9.38 -6.24
N PHE A 34 6.60 -8.67 -5.99
CA PHE A 34 5.32 -9.27 -5.59
C PHE A 34 4.32 -9.47 -6.74
N GLN A 35 4.62 -9.04 -7.96
CA GLN A 35 3.91 -9.46 -9.17
C GLN A 35 4.29 -10.88 -9.59
N ASP A 36 5.47 -11.35 -9.21
CA ASP A 36 5.84 -12.76 -9.36
C ASP A 36 4.97 -13.63 -8.45
N LYS A 37 4.25 -14.59 -9.04
CA LYS A 37 3.28 -15.47 -8.35
C LYS A 37 3.91 -16.28 -7.21
N LYS A 38 5.16 -16.72 -7.34
CA LYS A 38 5.85 -17.50 -6.30
C LYS A 38 6.15 -16.62 -5.10
N ASN A 39 6.62 -15.41 -5.34
CA ASN A 39 6.86 -14.43 -4.30
C ASN A 39 5.57 -13.93 -3.64
N LEU A 40 4.50 -13.76 -4.42
CA LEU A 40 3.17 -13.44 -3.91
C LEU A 40 2.64 -14.54 -2.96
N LEU A 41 2.84 -15.81 -3.31
CA LEU A 41 2.49 -16.92 -2.44
C LEU A 41 3.35 -16.94 -1.16
N LYS A 42 4.66 -16.72 -1.26
CA LYS A 42 5.54 -16.59 -0.08
C LYS A 42 5.09 -15.45 0.83
N LEU A 43 4.73 -14.30 0.26
CA LEU A 43 4.19 -13.16 0.99
C LEU A 43 2.91 -13.56 1.73
N TYR A 44 1.95 -14.17 1.02
CA TYR A 44 0.70 -14.62 1.62
C TYR A 44 0.93 -15.61 2.76
N LYS A 45 1.77 -16.63 2.57
CA LYS A 45 2.11 -17.64 3.60
C LYS A 45 2.89 -17.04 4.78
N THR A 46 3.63 -15.95 4.57
CA THR A 46 4.29 -15.21 5.65
C THR A 46 3.26 -14.51 6.54
N LEU A 47 2.21 -13.96 5.94
CA LEU A 47 1.10 -13.31 6.66
C LEU A 47 0.12 -14.33 7.28
N HIS A 48 -0.03 -15.48 6.64
CA HIS A 48 -0.96 -16.57 7.00
C HIS A 48 -0.23 -17.92 7.10
N PRO A 49 0.69 -18.09 8.08
CA PRO A 49 1.39 -19.36 8.25
C PRO A 49 0.46 -20.53 8.61
N GLU A 50 -0.73 -20.24 9.14
CA GLU A 50 -1.77 -21.22 9.45
C GLU A 50 -2.44 -21.82 8.21
N ASP A 51 -2.37 -21.15 7.07
CA ASP A 51 -2.96 -21.59 5.82
C ASP A 51 -1.92 -22.42 5.05
N THR A 52 -2.10 -23.74 4.96
CA THR A 52 -1.20 -24.64 4.22
C THR A 52 -1.67 -24.92 2.79
N ASP A 53 -2.95 -24.70 2.51
CA ASP A 53 -3.61 -25.26 1.32
C ASP A 53 -3.67 -24.28 0.14
N THR A 54 -3.59 -22.97 0.40
CA THR A 54 -3.57 -21.95 -0.66
C THR A 54 -2.37 -22.16 -1.59
N THR A 55 -2.65 -22.18 -2.91
CA THR A 55 -1.66 -22.26 -4.00
C THR A 55 -1.60 -20.93 -4.78
N GLU A 56 -0.64 -20.82 -5.71
CA GLU A 56 -0.44 -19.61 -6.54
C GLU A 56 -1.69 -19.23 -7.37
N ASP A 57 -2.46 -20.22 -7.81
CA ASP A 57 -3.66 -20.03 -8.63
C ASP A 57 -4.82 -19.40 -7.85
N ALA A 58 -4.78 -19.46 -6.52
CA ALA A 58 -5.81 -18.87 -5.67
C ALA A 58 -5.56 -17.39 -5.34
N LEU A 59 -4.43 -16.82 -5.77
CA LEU A 59 -4.02 -15.45 -5.43
C LEU A 59 -4.08 -14.54 -6.65
N ASP A 60 -5.10 -13.69 -6.75
CA ASP A 60 -5.20 -12.74 -7.86
C ASP A 60 -4.78 -11.34 -7.44
N ILE A 61 -3.91 -10.70 -8.22
CA ILE A 61 -3.54 -9.31 -7.99
C ILE A 61 -4.73 -8.43 -8.35
N VAL A 62 -5.11 -7.57 -7.42
CA VAL A 62 -6.11 -6.52 -7.61
C VAL A 62 -5.35 -5.24 -7.88
N THR A 63 -5.54 -4.68 -9.08
CA THR A 63 -4.99 -3.36 -9.42
C THR A 63 -5.56 -2.32 -8.47
N ILE A 64 -4.70 -1.54 -7.85
CA ILE A 64 -5.09 -0.41 -7.02
C ILE A 64 -4.86 0.85 -7.86
N ASP A 65 -5.85 1.19 -8.69
CA ASP A 65 -5.82 2.43 -9.47
C ASP A 65 -6.15 3.60 -8.54
N ASN A 66 -5.14 4.44 -8.28
CA ASN A 66 -5.27 5.53 -7.35
C ASN A 66 -6.03 6.68 -8.02
N VAL A 67 -7.34 6.81 -7.74
CA VAL A 67 -8.24 7.85 -8.30
C VAL A 67 -7.78 9.29 -7.96
N LEU A 68 -6.80 9.47 -7.07
CA LEU A 68 -6.37 10.80 -6.59
C LEU A 68 -4.95 11.24 -6.98
N THR A 69 -4.06 10.37 -7.49
CA THR A 69 -2.70 10.80 -7.87
C THR A 69 -2.08 9.93 -8.96
N ASP A 70 -1.41 10.56 -9.95
CA ASP A 70 -0.58 9.91 -10.99
C ASP A 70 0.70 9.22 -10.45
N ASN A 71 0.83 9.05 -9.14
CA ASN A 71 1.99 8.41 -8.53
C ASN A 71 1.68 6.94 -8.23
N LEU A 72 2.45 6.05 -8.88
CA LEU A 72 2.57 4.65 -8.52
C LEU A 72 3.09 4.59 -7.07
N TYR A 73 2.21 4.31 -6.12
CA TYR A 73 2.64 3.96 -4.78
C TYR A 73 2.80 2.43 -4.68
N ASN A 74 3.72 1.99 -3.84
CA ASN A 74 4.04 0.58 -3.59
C ASN A 74 2.95 -0.09 -2.75
N ASP A 75 1.78 -0.21 -3.35
CA ASP A 75 0.60 -0.81 -2.73
C ASP A 75 0.17 -2.01 -3.57
N LEU A 76 -0.22 -3.08 -2.88
CA LEU A 76 -0.59 -4.33 -3.49
C LEU A 76 -1.96 -4.75 -2.97
N GLY A 77 -2.89 -4.97 -3.89
CA GLY A 77 -4.16 -5.62 -3.62
C GLY A 77 -4.06 -7.10 -4.00
N ILE A 78 -4.53 -7.98 -3.13
CA ILE A 78 -4.57 -9.43 -3.39
C ILE A 78 -5.96 -9.94 -3.06
N MET A 79 -6.62 -10.55 -4.04
CA MET A 79 -7.81 -11.36 -3.81
C MET A 79 -7.36 -12.80 -3.57
N VAL A 80 -7.81 -13.38 -2.46
CA VAL A 80 -7.56 -14.79 -2.17
C VAL A 80 -8.86 -15.54 -2.39
N GLY A 81 -8.90 -16.33 -3.47
CA GLY A 81 -10.12 -16.92 -3.99
C GLY A 81 -11.18 -15.86 -4.26
N ASN A 82 -12.30 -15.91 -3.54
CA ASN A 82 -13.41 -14.95 -3.68
C ASN A 82 -13.94 -14.41 -2.34
N ASN A 83 -13.20 -14.60 -1.24
CA ASN A 83 -13.71 -14.34 0.11
C ASN A 83 -12.81 -13.44 0.97
N LYS A 84 -11.59 -13.13 0.54
CA LYS A 84 -10.64 -12.30 1.28
C LYS A 84 -9.95 -11.33 0.32
N LEU A 85 -9.93 -10.06 0.70
CA LEU A 85 -9.20 -9.00 0.02
C LEU A 85 -8.12 -8.49 0.95
N LEU A 86 -6.87 -8.71 0.59
CA LEU A 86 -5.71 -8.23 1.33
C LEU A 86 -5.19 -6.97 0.66
N LEU A 87 -5.05 -5.89 1.44
CA LEU A 87 -4.35 -4.69 1.02
C LEU A 87 -3.05 -4.57 1.82
N LEU A 88 -1.93 -4.56 1.09
CA LEU A 88 -0.59 -4.39 1.64
C LEU A 88 0.00 -3.11 1.10
N LEU A 89 0.11 -2.10 1.96
CA LEU A 89 0.65 -0.80 1.57
C LEU A 89 2.04 -0.62 2.17
N GLU A 90 3.00 -0.19 1.37
CA GLU A 90 4.28 0.20 1.92
C GLU A 90 4.23 1.62 2.49
N ALA A 91 4.41 1.72 3.81
CA ALA A 91 4.81 2.96 4.43
C ALA A 91 6.30 3.23 4.19
N GLN A 92 6.55 4.43 3.67
CA GLN A 92 7.88 4.99 3.49
C GLN A 92 8.65 5.00 4.82
N SER A 93 9.96 5.22 4.77
CA SER A 93 10.80 5.36 5.97
C SER A 93 10.31 6.43 6.96
N SER A 94 9.57 7.42 6.46
CA SER A 94 8.87 8.41 7.27
C SER A 94 7.52 7.90 7.74
N TRP A 95 7.28 7.99 9.05
CA TRP A 95 6.01 7.59 9.67
C TRP A 95 4.89 8.56 9.29
N THR A 96 3.76 8.03 8.84
CA THR A 96 2.55 8.80 8.58
C THR A 96 1.31 7.95 8.77
N VAL A 97 0.33 8.49 9.49
CA VAL A 97 -0.97 7.83 9.74
C VAL A 97 -1.98 8.11 8.63
N ASN A 98 -1.67 9.05 7.73
CA ASN A 98 -2.47 9.35 6.54
C ASN A 98 -2.60 8.16 5.59
N ILE A 99 -1.79 7.12 5.77
CA ILE A 99 -1.94 5.82 5.08
C ILE A 99 -3.32 5.20 5.31
N LEU A 100 -3.97 5.47 6.45
CA LEU A 100 -5.33 5.01 6.75
C LEU A 100 -6.36 5.56 5.76
N ILE A 101 -6.20 6.81 5.33
CA ILE A 101 -7.07 7.42 4.32
C ILE A 101 -6.86 6.77 2.95
N ARG A 102 -5.62 6.45 2.59
CA ARG A 102 -5.31 5.71 1.35
C ARG A 102 -5.96 4.33 1.36
N ILE A 103 -5.86 3.61 2.47
CA ILE A 103 -6.50 2.30 2.65
C ILE A 103 -8.02 2.40 2.46
N LEU A 104 -8.67 3.40 3.06
CA LEU A 104 -10.11 3.62 2.90
C LEU A 104 -10.50 3.79 1.42
N LEU A 105 -9.77 4.62 0.70
CA LEU A 105 -10.03 4.90 -0.71
C LEU A 105 -9.81 3.66 -1.58
N TYR A 106 -8.73 2.91 -1.33
CA TYR A 106 -8.45 1.67 -2.05
C TYR A 106 -9.51 0.60 -1.79
N LEU A 107 -9.96 0.44 -0.55
CA LEU A 107 -11.05 -0.49 -0.25
C LEU A 107 -12.33 -0.14 -1.01
N ALA A 108 -12.71 1.14 -1.03
CA ALA A 108 -13.89 1.58 -1.75
C ALA A 108 -13.79 1.25 -3.25
N GLN A 109 -12.65 1.56 -3.87
CA GLN A 109 -12.40 1.27 -5.28
C GLN A 109 -12.36 -0.24 -5.57
N SER A 110 -11.58 -1.01 -4.82
CA SER A 110 -11.46 -2.46 -5.00
C SER A 110 -12.80 -3.18 -4.81
N TYR A 111 -13.65 -2.72 -3.89
CA TYR A 111 -14.99 -3.29 -3.74
C TYR A 111 -15.93 -2.91 -4.88
N HIS A 112 -15.87 -1.67 -5.36
CA HIS A 112 -16.64 -1.27 -6.54
C HIS A 112 -16.32 -2.18 -7.73
N GLU A 113 -15.03 -2.36 -8.05
CA GLU A 113 -14.58 -3.25 -9.13
C GLU A 113 -14.96 -4.70 -8.88
N TYR A 114 -14.87 -5.18 -7.64
CA TYR A 114 -15.27 -6.54 -7.29
C TYR A 114 -16.77 -6.78 -7.56
N PHE A 115 -17.65 -5.84 -7.18
CA PHE A 115 -19.08 -5.99 -7.40
C PHE A 115 -19.45 -5.93 -8.90
N GLU A 116 -18.80 -5.06 -9.66
CA GLU A 116 -18.94 -5.00 -11.12
C GLU A 116 -18.49 -6.31 -11.79
N ARG A 117 -17.26 -6.76 -11.50
CA ARG A 117 -16.69 -8.01 -12.04
C ARG A 117 -17.52 -9.24 -11.71
N THR A 118 -18.10 -9.29 -10.51
CA THR A 118 -18.94 -10.40 -10.06
C THR A 118 -20.42 -10.24 -10.41
N SER A 119 -20.78 -9.18 -11.16
CA SER A 119 -22.15 -8.87 -11.59
C SER A 119 -23.14 -8.79 -10.43
N GLN A 120 -22.69 -8.30 -9.29
CA GLN A 120 -23.48 -8.14 -8.07
C GLN A 120 -24.09 -6.74 -8.02
N SER A 121 -25.40 -6.66 -8.24
CA SER A 121 -26.10 -5.37 -8.25
C SER A 121 -26.32 -4.84 -6.83
N LEU A 122 -25.68 -3.70 -6.53
CA LEU A 122 -25.87 -2.96 -5.26
C LEU A 122 -27.25 -2.27 -5.15
N TYR A 123 -27.98 -2.17 -6.26
CA TYR A 123 -29.29 -1.51 -6.33
C TYR A 123 -30.48 -2.48 -6.17
N LYS A 124 -30.21 -3.78 -5.99
CA LYS A 124 -31.24 -4.81 -5.80
C LYS A 124 -31.32 -5.21 -4.33
N SER A 125 -32.48 -5.72 -3.92
CA SER A 125 -32.71 -6.15 -2.53
C SER A 125 -31.90 -7.38 -2.11
N LYS A 126 -31.35 -8.15 -3.06
CA LYS A 126 -30.52 -9.32 -2.76
C LYS A 126 -29.18 -8.86 -2.17
N LYS A 127 -28.89 -9.30 -0.95
CA LYS A 127 -27.61 -9.08 -0.27
C LYS A 127 -26.44 -9.56 -1.16
N VAL A 128 -25.49 -8.66 -1.42
CA VAL A 128 -24.24 -8.99 -2.10
C VAL A 128 -23.29 -9.73 -1.15
N LYS A 129 -22.42 -10.55 -1.72
CA LYS A 129 -21.28 -11.17 -1.04
C LYS A 129 -20.08 -10.24 -1.19
N MET A 130 -19.37 -10.01 -0.11
CA MET A 130 -18.21 -9.11 -0.07
C MET A 130 -17.02 -9.86 0.54
N PRO A 131 -15.82 -9.79 -0.05
CA PRO A 131 -14.64 -10.40 0.55
C PRO A 131 -14.24 -9.62 1.80
N LYS A 132 -13.86 -10.35 2.85
CA LYS A 132 -13.42 -9.73 4.11
C LYS A 132 -12.08 -9.00 3.87
N PRO A 133 -11.95 -7.73 4.28
CA PRO A 133 -10.70 -7.00 4.09
C PRO A 133 -9.68 -7.39 5.15
N GLU A 134 -8.42 -7.46 4.76
CA GLU A 134 -7.26 -7.54 5.66
C GLU A 134 -6.23 -6.48 5.29
N LEU A 135 -5.83 -5.66 6.26
CA LEU A 135 -5.15 -4.40 6.02
C LEU A 135 -3.78 -4.41 6.70
N TYR A 136 -2.73 -4.26 5.90
CA TYR A 136 -1.35 -4.32 6.34
C TYR A 136 -0.57 -3.12 5.84
N VAL A 137 0.33 -2.62 6.69
CA VAL A 137 1.26 -1.54 6.36
C VAL A 137 2.69 -2.01 6.61
N ILE A 138 3.52 -2.11 5.59
CA ILE A 138 4.95 -2.40 5.76
C ILE A 138 5.66 -1.10 6.09
N TYR A 139 6.25 -0.99 7.27
CA TYR A 139 7.04 0.18 7.66
C TYR A 139 8.53 -0.10 7.63
N THR A 140 9.25 0.61 6.77
CA THR A 140 10.69 0.42 6.54
C THR A 140 11.59 1.27 7.43
N GLY A 141 11.01 2.16 8.24
CA GLY A 141 11.74 2.98 9.21
C GLY A 141 11.99 2.28 10.56
N ASN A 142 12.55 3.02 11.52
CA ASN A 142 12.79 2.49 12.86
C ASN A 142 11.47 2.39 13.66
N LYS A 143 11.14 1.18 14.15
CA LYS A 143 9.94 0.90 14.95
C LYS A 143 9.81 1.86 16.14
N GLY A 144 10.84 2.01 16.97
CA GLY A 144 10.79 2.83 18.18
C GLY A 144 9.57 2.48 19.04
N ARG A 145 8.75 3.49 19.38
CA ARG A 145 7.49 3.34 20.14
C ARG A 145 6.23 3.27 19.27
N LYS A 146 6.37 3.01 17.96
CA LYS A 146 5.22 2.97 17.05
C LYS A 146 4.38 1.71 17.31
N PRO A 147 3.05 1.81 17.18
CA PRO A 147 2.15 0.71 17.52
C PRO A 147 2.09 -0.34 16.40
N ASP A 148 1.89 -1.61 16.76
CA ASP A 148 1.69 -2.71 15.81
C ASP A 148 0.33 -2.63 15.08
N THR A 149 -0.53 -1.70 15.46
CA THR A 149 -1.80 -1.43 14.80
C THR A 149 -2.13 0.05 14.87
N ILE A 150 -2.59 0.59 13.75
CA ILE A 150 -3.12 1.94 13.63
C ILE A 150 -4.59 1.87 13.22
N SER A 151 -5.39 2.82 13.68
CA SER A 151 -6.83 2.86 13.38
C SER A 151 -7.32 4.28 13.13
N LEU A 152 -8.33 4.41 12.28
CA LEU A 152 -8.87 5.70 11.86
C LEU A 152 -9.43 6.48 13.04
N SER A 153 -10.22 5.82 13.91
CA SER A 153 -10.77 6.44 15.12
C SER A 153 -9.68 7.04 16.01
N GLN A 154 -8.65 6.25 16.33
CA GLN A 154 -7.58 6.64 17.24
C GLN A 154 -6.73 7.80 16.68
N GLU A 155 -6.40 7.76 15.39
CA GLU A 155 -5.47 8.72 14.79
C GLU A 155 -6.16 10.02 14.33
N PHE A 156 -7.45 9.99 14.00
CA PHE A 156 -8.18 11.14 13.41
C PHE A 156 -9.37 11.64 14.22
N PHE A 157 -9.89 10.84 15.16
CA PHE A 157 -11.12 11.12 15.90
C PHE A 157 -10.97 10.86 17.40
N ASN A 158 -9.78 11.04 17.95
CA ASN A 158 -9.49 10.94 19.38
C ASN A 158 -9.93 9.62 20.04
N GLY A 159 -10.03 8.55 19.24
CA GLY A 159 -10.45 7.24 19.69
C GLY A 159 -11.95 7.09 19.96
N GLU A 160 -12.78 7.99 19.43
CA GLU A 160 -14.23 7.89 19.49
C GLU A 160 -14.78 6.69 18.71
N ASP A 161 -15.95 6.20 19.12
CA ASP A 161 -16.71 5.20 18.37
C ASP A 161 -17.37 5.88 17.16
N ILE A 162 -17.03 5.41 15.95
CA ILE A 162 -17.38 6.06 14.68
C ILE A 162 -17.98 5.05 13.70
N ASP A 163 -18.76 5.55 12.74
CA ASP A 163 -19.48 4.70 11.77
C ASP A 163 -18.56 3.98 10.76
N ILE A 164 -17.36 4.51 10.51
CA ILE A 164 -16.38 3.94 9.59
C ILE A 164 -15.06 3.76 10.33
N GLU A 165 -14.67 2.50 10.55
CA GLU A 165 -13.38 2.15 11.15
C GLU A 165 -12.47 1.46 10.13
N ILE A 166 -11.23 1.92 10.07
CA ILE A 166 -10.15 1.30 9.29
C ILE A 166 -9.03 0.97 10.25
N LYS A 167 -8.76 -0.33 10.43
CA LYS A 167 -7.73 -0.82 11.34
C LYS A 167 -6.71 -1.63 10.56
N ALA A 168 -5.46 -1.17 10.56
CA ALA A 168 -4.38 -1.77 9.81
C ALA A 168 -3.25 -2.26 10.74
N LYS A 169 -2.77 -3.47 10.49
CA LYS A 169 -1.60 -4.03 11.18
C LYS A 169 -0.34 -3.46 10.56
N VAL A 170 0.60 -3.02 11.39
CA VAL A 170 1.88 -2.49 10.93
C VAL A 170 2.93 -3.59 11.05
N ILE A 171 3.61 -3.86 9.94
CA ILE A 171 4.68 -4.85 9.86
C ILE A 171 6.01 -4.10 9.90
N TYR A 172 6.86 -4.51 10.82
CA TYR A 172 8.20 -3.97 11.03
C TYR A 172 9.26 -5.01 10.64
N GLU A 173 10.50 -4.54 10.54
CA GLU A 173 11.66 -5.43 10.53
C GLU A 173 11.61 -6.37 11.74
N SER A 174 12.02 -7.61 11.50
CA SER A 174 12.11 -8.66 12.52
C SER A 174 13.34 -9.54 12.26
N ASP A 175 13.66 -10.43 13.20
CA ASP A 175 14.75 -11.39 13.02
C ASP A 175 14.35 -12.61 12.18
N LYS A 176 13.14 -12.60 11.60
CA LYS A 176 12.63 -13.71 10.81
C LYS A 176 13.16 -13.64 9.38
N ASP A 177 13.65 -14.78 8.90
CA ASP A 177 14.01 -14.96 7.49
C ASP A 177 12.76 -15.20 6.65
N ASN A 178 12.25 -14.14 6.03
CA ASN A 178 11.10 -14.18 5.13
C ASN A 178 11.13 -13.01 4.15
N ILE A 179 10.34 -13.14 3.08
CA ILE A 179 10.31 -12.18 1.96
C ILE A 179 9.92 -10.75 2.37
N ILE A 180 9.10 -10.57 3.41
CA ILE A 180 8.75 -9.23 3.91
C ILE A 180 9.96 -8.60 4.59
N ASN A 181 10.68 -9.38 5.42
CA ASN A 181 11.86 -8.89 6.11
C ASN A 181 13.01 -8.60 5.14
N GLU A 182 13.24 -9.48 4.16
CA GLU A 182 14.20 -9.26 3.06
C GLU A 182 13.90 -7.93 2.34
N TYR A 183 12.63 -7.68 2.03
CA TYR A 183 12.19 -6.42 1.41
C TYR A 183 12.45 -5.20 2.30
N ILE A 184 12.16 -5.29 3.60
CA ILE A 184 12.41 -4.19 4.55
C ILE A 184 13.90 -3.87 4.66
N VAL A 185 14.76 -4.89 4.77
CA VAL A 185 16.21 -4.73 4.84
C VAL A 185 16.74 -4.11 3.55
N PHE A 186 16.30 -4.59 2.38
CA PHE A 186 16.63 -3.98 1.09
C PHE A 186 16.29 -2.48 1.07
N CYS A 187 15.09 -2.12 1.50
CA CYS A 187 14.66 -0.73 1.54
C CYS A 187 15.52 0.14 2.46
N LYS A 188 15.99 -0.39 3.59
CA LYS A 188 16.87 0.34 4.51
C LYS A 188 18.24 0.58 3.89
N VAL A 189 18.88 -0.47 3.39
CA VAL A 189 20.19 -0.36 2.73
C VAL A 189 20.12 0.60 1.55
N PHE A 190 19.08 0.48 0.70
CA PHE A 190 18.86 1.38 -0.43
C PHE A 190 18.72 2.85 0.02
N ASN A 191 17.95 3.11 1.08
CA ASN A 191 17.79 4.46 1.62
C ASN A 191 19.08 5.02 2.24
N GLU A 192 19.91 4.17 2.88
CA GLU A 192 21.23 4.57 3.41
C GLU A 192 22.19 4.93 2.29
N GLN A 193 22.28 4.09 1.26
CA GLN A 193 23.11 4.35 0.08
C GLN A 193 22.75 5.66 -0.63
N ILE A 194 21.45 5.95 -0.78
CA ILE A 194 20.99 7.24 -1.34
C ILE A 194 21.41 8.43 -0.47
N LYS A 195 21.39 8.29 0.85
CA LYS A 195 21.81 9.37 1.76
C LYS A 195 23.31 9.63 1.70
N GLU A 196 24.10 8.58 1.54
CA GLU A 196 25.58 8.65 1.55
C GLU A 196 26.16 9.07 0.20
N HIS A 197 25.63 8.55 -0.90
CA HIS A 197 26.24 8.69 -2.23
C HIS A 197 25.41 9.53 -3.21
N GLY A 198 24.20 9.95 -2.81
CA GLY A 198 23.21 10.45 -3.75
C GLY A 198 22.70 9.34 -4.67
N MET A 199 21.79 9.66 -5.60
CA MET A 199 21.49 8.74 -6.69
C MET A 199 22.44 9.01 -7.83
N THR A 200 23.29 8.05 -8.16
CA THR A 200 24.08 8.02 -9.39
C THR A 200 23.20 7.72 -10.59
#